data_AF-A0A9Q0PKM5-F1
#
_entry.id   AF-A0A9Q0PKM5-F1
#
_cell.length_a   1.000
_cell.length_b   1.000
_cell.length_c   1.000
_cell.angle_alpha   90.00
_cell.angle_beta   90.00
_cell.angle_gamma   90.00
#
_symmetry.space_group_name_H-M   'P 1'
#
loop_
_entity.id
_entity.type
_entity.pdbx_description
1 polymer ?
#
loop_
_entity_poly.entity_id
_entity_poly.type
_entity_poly.pdbx_seq_one_letter_code
_entity_poly.pdbx_strand_id
1 'polypeptide(L)'
;MFLTEKPSYPSFFFDSFNKQKKKKKVDPISHSFDESLLRCLNTLCNSQFSVTIDLSWLSSALAFLAFTHHQAITLLSTPKLSSSLNLYLDESLKILDLCNSITSEIERLRHRQLLLKYALHLINNSEDAEKLRRARASLRDWDNNSRGSRSDSTKNLEHSAMDLASMLKEVPRGKISPDERIVRRTIYSVGLVTVLVAGAVAAALRGSTVPGAAVRAPSEFLWADSFNTLNSAISAELTRAGKKKQPLKELDDVETRLKEVIGAMDDAGGEKEKSLNDVVNELERATETLGDGLERLSNGVNEVFNTVMSSRKEMLDGMRVGQQKQLTTQKKKGRGSPPN
;
A
#
# COMPACT_ATOMS: atom_id res chain seq x y z
N MET A 1 -54.46 -7.32 -55.87
CA MET A 1 -54.40 -6.40 -54.71
C MET A 1 -52.97 -6.42 -54.21
N PHE A 2 -52.30 -5.27 -54.30
CA PHE A 2 -51.01 -4.85 -53.73
C PHE A 2 -49.71 -5.66 -53.96
N LEU A 3 -48.79 -4.97 -54.65
CA LEU A 3 -47.34 -5.16 -54.76
C LEU A 3 -46.65 -5.05 -53.39
N THR A 4 -45.53 -5.77 -53.19
CA THR A 4 -44.22 -5.15 -52.91
C THR A 4 -43.07 -6.15 -53.06
N GLU A 5 -41.96 -5.62 -53.55
CA GLU A 5 -40.75 -6.27 -54.03
C GLU A 5 -39.94 -6.98 -52.93
N LYS A 6 -39.31 -8.11 -53.27
CA LYS A 6 -38.18 -8.69 -52.51
C LYS A 6 -36.88 -8.29 -53.20
N PRO A 7 -35.96 -7.55 -52.54
CA PRO A 7 -34.66 -7.29 -53.12
C PRO A 7 -33.73 -8.52 -52.97
N SER A 8 -33.06 -8.82 -54.08
CA SER A 8 -31.95 -9.76 -54.19
C SER A 8 -30.75 -9.26 -53.38
N TYR A 9 -30.21 -10.09 -52.48
CA TYR A 9 -28.86 -9.93 -51.95
C TYR A 9 -28.03 -11.19 -52.23
N PRO A 10 -26.79 -11.05 -52.73
CA PRO A 10 -25.95 -12.17 -53.11
C PRO A 10 -25.38 -12.88 -51.88
N SER A 11 -25.31 -14.20 -51.99
CA SER A 11 -24.63 -15.12 -51.08
C SER A 11 -23.15 -14.76 -50.95
N PHE A 12 -22.74 -14.33 -49.75
CA PHE A 12 -21.34 -14.19 -49.38
C PHE A 12 -20.89 -15.42 -48.60
N PHE A 13 -19.88 -16.07 -49.16
CA PHE A 13 -19.07 -17.12 -48.58
C PHE A 13 -18.62 -16.73 -47.16
N PHE A 14 -18.93 -17.59 -46.18
CA PHE A 14 -18.36 -17.49 -44.85
C PHE A 14 -16.92 -17.99 -44.93
N ASP A 15 -16.00 -17.08 -45.24
CA ASP A 15 -14.58 -17.35 -45.14
C ASP A 15 -14.17 -17.30 -43.67
N SER A 16 -13.71 -18.44 -43.17
CA SER A 16 -13.32 -18.67 -41.80
C SER A 16 -12.05 -17.90 -41.48
N PHE A 17 -12.18 -16.62 -41.08
CA PHE A 17 -11.06 -15.83 -40.58
C PHE A 17 -10.61 -16.30 -39.20
N ASN A 18 -9.71 -17.28 -39.24
CA ASN A 18 -8.84 -17.69 -38.16
C ASN A 18 -7.95 -16.49 -37.74
N LYS A 19 -8.47 -15.58 -36.92
CA LYS A 19 -7.68 -14.54 -36.25
C LYS A 19 -6.88 -15.19 -35.12
N GLN A 20 -5.77 -15.81 -35.49
CA GLN A 20 -4.66 -16.05 -34.57
C GLN A 20 -4.30 -14.70 -33.93
N LYS A 21 -4.64 -14.54 -32.65
CA LYS A 21 -4.13 -13.45 -31.81
C LYS A 21 -2.60 -13.53 -31.84
N LYS A 22 -1.96 -12.68 -32.66
CA LYS A 22 -0.51 -12.47 -32.60
C LYS A 22 -0.18 -12.04 -31.16
N LYS A 23 0.40 -12.95 -30.38
CA LYS A 23 1.00 -12.63 -29.07
C LYS A 23 1.99 -11.49 -29.30
N LYS A 24 1.66 -10.28 -28.83
CA LYS A 24 2.61 -9.15 -28.82
C LYS A 24 3.86 -9.65 -28.09
N LYS A 25 5.02 -9.65 -28.76
CA LYS A 25 6.30 -9.93 -28.10
C LYS A 25 6.48 -8.87 -27.00
N VAL A 26 6.30 -9.28 -25.75
CA VAL A 26 6.62 -8.47 -24.58
C VAL A 26 8.13 -8.36 -24.52
N ASP A 27 8.64 -7.15 -24.26
CA ASP A 27 10.06 -6.90 -24.11
C ASP A 27 10.63 -7.74 -22.94
N PRO A 28 11.77 -8.42 -23.10
CA PRO A 28 12.32 -9.31 -22.07
C PRO A 28 12.61 -8.60 -20.73
N ILE A 29 12.92 -7.30 -20.75
CA ILE A 29 13.16 -6.51 -19.53
C ILE A 29 11.84 -6.30 -18.78
N SER A 30 10.78 -5.91 -19.50
CA SER A 30 9.44 -5.77 -18.92
C SER A 30 8.91 -7.12 -18.40
N HIS A 31 9.27 -8.22 -19.05
CA HIS A 31 8.88 -9.57 -18.62
C HIS A 31 9.55 -9.96 -17.29
N SER A 32 10.86 -9.69 -17.13
CA SER A 32 11.58 -9.98 -15.88
C SER A 32 11.02 -9.18 -14.69
N PHE A 33 10.66 -7.92 -14.93
CA PHE A 33 9.98 -7.08 -13.94
C PHE A 33 8.62 -7.67 -13.55
N ASP A 34 7.77 -7.99 -14.53
CA ASP A 34 6.44 -8.57 -14.28
C ASP A 34 6.49 -9.92 -13.55
N GLU A 35 7.47 -10.78 -13.88
CA GLU A 35 7.74 -12.05 -13.16
C GLU A 35 8.15 -11.83 -11.71
N SER A 36 8.93 -10.78 -11.45
CA SER A 36 9.36 -10.45 -10.09
C SER A 36 8.18 -9.99 -9.23
N LEU A 37 7.29 -9.16 -9.79
CA LEU A 37 6.06 -8.76 -9.11
C LEU A 37 5.14 -9.95 -8.87
N LEU A 38 4.97 -10.82 -9.87
CA LEU A 38 4.15 -12.03 -9.75
C LEU A 38 4.64 -12.92 -8.60
N ARG A 39 5.96 -13.13 -8.50
CA ARG A 39 6.57 -13.92 -7.42
C ARG A 39 6.24 -13.35 -6.05
N CYS A 40 6.45 -12.05 -5.85
CA CYS A 40 6.18 -11.38 -4.58
C CYS A 40 4.69 -11.40 -4.22
N LEU A 41 3.80 -11.16 -5.19
CA LEU A 41 2.35 -11.23 -4.97
C LEU A 41 1.90 -12.63 -4.54
N ASN A 42 2.48 -13.68 -5.13
CA ASN A 42 2.20 -15.05 -4.73
C ASN A 42 2.75 -15.37 -3.33
N THR A 43 3.84 -14.74 -2.88
CA THR A 43 4.35 -14.86 -1.50
C THR A 43 3.46 -14.15 -0.48
N LEU A 44 2.85 -13.02 -0.85
CA LEU A 44 1.90 -12.29 0.01
C LEU A 44 0.55 -13.01 0.16
N CYS A 45 0.22 -13.89 -0.79
CA CYS A 45 -0.95 -14.77 -0.71
C CYS A 45 -0.58 -16.06 0.04
N ASN A 46 -1.40 -16.46 1.01
CA ASN A 46 -1.25 -17.79 1.61
C ASN A 46 -1.63 -18.87 0.58
N SER A 47 -1.23 -20.13 0.79
CA SER A 47 -1.55 -21.26 -0.12
C SER A 47 -3.04 -21.47 -0.40
N GLN A 48 -3.93 -20.85 0.38
CA GLN A 48 -5.39 -20.90 0.24
C GLN A 48 -6.01 -19.56 -0.23
N PHE A 49 -5.20 -18.58 -0.63
CA PHE A 49 -5.63 -17.22 -1.00
C PHE A 49 -6.41 -16.46 0.08
N SER A 50 -6.36 -16.93 1.33
CA SER A 50 -6.84 -16.20 2.50
C SER A 50 -5.76 -15.22 2.99
N VAL A 51 -6.15 -14.00 3.35
CA VAL A 51 -5.25 -12.99 3.94
C VAL A 51 -5.68 -12.73 5.37
N THR A 52 -4.74 -12.84 6.31
CA THR A 52 -4.90 -12.35 7.69
C THR A 52 -4.10 -11.07 7.81
N ILE A 53 -4.74 -9.97 8.19
CA ILE A 53 -4.07 -8.67 8.29
C ILE A 53 -3.50 -8.51 9.71
N ASP A 54 -2.21 -8.79 9.83
CA ASP A 54 -1.40 -8.55 11.02
C ASP A 54 -0.20 -7.64 10.69
N LEU A 55 0.53 -7.17 11.71
CA LEU A 55 1.66 -6.24 11.51
C LEU A 55 2.78 -6.88 10.72
N SER A 56 2.96 -8.21 10.83
CA SER A 56 3.97 -8.94 10.06
C SER A 56 3.64 -8.91 8.56
N TRP A 57 2.38 -9.19 8.21
CA TRP A 57 1.91 -9.16 6.83
C TRP A 57 2.02 -7.74 6.25
N LEU A 58 1.65 -6.70 7.02
CA LEU A 58 1.80 -5.30 6.59
C LEU A 58 3.27 -4.91 6.38
N SER A 59 4.19 -5.36 7.24
CA SER A 59 5.62 -5.19 7.03
C SER A 59 6.12 -5.88 5.76
N SER A 60 5.67 -7.10 5.48
CA SER A 60 5.99 -7.80 4.21
C SER A 60 5.42 -7.05 2.99
N ALA A 61 4.22 -6.48 3.10
CA ALA A 61 3.63 -5.68 2.04
C ALA A 61 4.41 -4.39 1.76
N LEU A 62 4.91 -3.71 2.81
CA LEU A 62 5.79 -2.55 2.65
C LEU A 62 7.15 -2.92 2.05
N ALA A 63 7.73 -4.06 2.45
CA ALA A 63 8.96 -4.57 1.84
C ALA A 63 8.74 -4.87 0.34
N PHE A 64 7.59 -5.44 -0.04
CA PHE A 64 7.21 -5.63 -1.44
C PHE A 64 7.09 -4.29 -2.19
N LEU A 65 6.54 -3.26 -1.57
CA LEU A 65 6.47 -1.93 -2.16
C LEU A 65 7.87 -1.33 -2.37
N ALA A 66 8.75 -1.40 -1.37
CA ALA A 66 10.14 -0.95 -1.49
C ALA A 66 10.87 -1.70 -2.61
N PHE A 67 10.74 -3.03 -2.66
CA PHE A 67 11.28 -3.87 -3.74
C PHE A 67 10.75 -3.45 -5.12
N THR A 68 9.45 -3.18 -5.23
CA THR A 68 8.82 -2.74 -6.50
C THR A 68 9.41 -1.42 -6.98
N HIS A 69 9.61 -0.46 -6.08
CA HIS A 69 10.27 0.81 -6.39
C HIS A 69 11.72 0.64 -6.81
N HIS A 70 12.47 -0.21 -6.11
CA HIS A 70 13.86 -0.53 -6.45
C HIS A 70 13.96 -1.14 -7.85
N GLN A 71 13.11 -2.11 -8.16
CA GLN A 71 13.07 -2.73 -9.48
C GLN A 71 12.67 -1.70 -10.55
N ALA A 72 11.73 -0.81 -10.25
CA ALA A 72 11.29 0.22 -11.18
C ALA A 72 12.40 1.21 -11.54
N ILE A 73 13.22 1.68 -10.60
CA ILE A 73 14.27 2.65 -10.93
C ILE A 73 15.27 2.12 -11.97
N THR A 74 15.62 0.83 -11.90
CA THR A 74 16.53 0.22 -12.88
C THR A 74 16.01 0.33 -14.32
N LEU A 75 14.68 0.36 -14.49
CA LEU A 75 14.00 0.53 -15.78
C LEU A 75 13.87 1.99 -16.21
N LEU A 76 13.73 2.88 -15.22
CA LEU A 76 13.48 4.31 -15.43
C LEU A 76 14.75 5.12 -15.69
N SER A 77 15.93 4.63 -15.29
CA SER A 77 17.23 5.29 -15.47
C SER A 77 17.72 5.39 -16.93
N THR A 78 16.86 5.14 -17.93
CA THR A 78 17.20 5.25 -19.34
C THR A 78 17.03 6.71 -19.86
N PRO A 79 18.08 7.33 -20.45
CA PRO A 79 18.19 8.79 -20.61
C PRO A 79 17.29 9.46 -21.67
N LYS A 80 16.26 8.79 -22.21
CA LYS A 80 15.47 9.27 -23.36
C LYS A 80 14.05 9.79 -23.03
N LEU A 81 13.65 9.88 -21.76
CA LEU A 81 12.22 9.83 -21.38
C LEU A 81 11.71 11.07 -20.61
N SER A 82 11.92 12.27 -21.13
CA SER A 82 11.62 13.55 -20.44
C SER A 82 10.16 13.75 -20.03
N SER A 83 9.17 13.35 -20.84
CA SER A 83 7.74 13.50 -20.54
C SER A 83 7.25 12.57 -19.43
N SER A 84 7.71 11.32 -19.44
CA SER A 84 7.30 10.29 -18.48
C SER A 84 8.04 10.43 -17.14
N LEU A 85 9.13 11.20 -17.11
CA LEU A 85 9.86 11.52 -15.90
C LEU A 85 9.07 12.41 -14.94
N ASN A 86 8.39 13.44 -15.47
CA ASN A 86 7.55 14.32 -14.66
C ASN A 86 6.42 13.55 -14.00
N LEU A 87 5.79 12.62 -14.74
CA LEU A 87 4.75 11.75 -14.21
C LEU A 87 5.26 10.93 -13.01
N TYR A 88 6.45 10.33 -13.11
CA TYR A 88 7.05 9.60 -11.98
C TYR A 88 7.39 10.55 -10.81
N LEU A 89 7.89 11.74 -11.08
CA LEU A 89 8.19 12.72 -10.04
C LEU A 89 6.91 13.19 -9.33
N ASP A 90 5.80 13.34 -10.03
CA ASP A 90 4.53 13.68 -9.40
C ASP A 90 3.98 12.52 -8.57
N GLU A 91 4.04 11.28 -9.10
CA GLU A 91 3.64 10.08 -8.37
C GLU A 91 4.48 9.85 -7.11
N SER A 92 5.80 9.97 -7.21
CA SER A 92 6.69 9.74 -6.07
C SER A 92 6.54 10.80 -4.97
N LEU A 93 6.10 12.03 -5.26
CA LEU A 93 5.71 12.98 -4.20
C LEU A 93 4.53 12.45 -3.40
N LYS A 94 3.47 11.99 -4.07
CA LYS A 94 2.28 11.44 -3.41
C LYS A 94 2.61 10.21 -2.57
N ILE A 95 3.58 9.40 -2.98
CA ILE A 95 4.06 8.24 -2.23
C ILE A 95 4.79 8.67 -0.96
N LEU A 96 5.56 9.76 -1.00
CA LEU A 96 6.22 10.31 0.19
C LEU A 96 5.19 10.89 1.18
N ASP A 97 4.16 11.58 0.69
CA ASP A 97 3.07 12.07 1.53
C ASP A 97 2.30 10.92 2.18
N LEU A 98 2.17 9.81 1.47
CA LEU A 98 1.56 8.57 1.96
C LEU A 98 2.40 7.93 3.05
N CYS A 99 3.72 7.83 2.87
CA CYS A 99 4.66 7.40 3.91
C CYS A 99 4.54 8.28 5.17
N ASN A 100 4.55 9.61 5.02
CA ASN A 100 4.39 10.55 6.13
C ASN A 100 3.07 10.31 6.89
N SER A 101 1.98 10.09 6.13
CA SER A 101 0.66 9.81 6.69
C SER A 101 0.62 8.49 7.46
N ILE A 102 1.27 7.44 6.95
CA ILE A 102 1.39 6.15 7.65
C ILE A 102 2.25 6.30 8.91
N THR A 103 3.39 6.98 8.83
CA THR A 103 4.27 7.25 9.97
C THR A 103 3.52 7.97 11.09
N SER A 104 2.73 9.00 10.76
CA SER A 104 1.88 9.69 11.75
C SER A 104 0.91 8.74 12.46
N GLU A 105 0.42 7.71 11.78
CA GLU A 105 -0.49 6.74 12.37
C GLU A 105 0.21 5.71 13.24
N ILE A 106 1.41 5.31 12.85
CA ILE A 106 2.27 4.49 13.69
C ILE A 106 2.59 5.23 14.99
N GLU A 107 2.93 6.52 14.92
CA GLU A 107 3.19 7.35 16.11
C GLU A 107 1.95 7.50 17.00
N ARG A 108 0.77 7.67 16.41
CA ARG A 108 -0.50 7.68 17.17
C ARG A 108 -0.71 6.37 17.94
N LEU A 109 -0.40 5.23 17.32
CA LEU A 109 -0.52 3.92 17.97
C LEU A 109 0.56 3.69 19.03
N ARG A 110 1.80 4.13 18.78
CA ARG A 110 2.89 4.13 19.78
C ARG A 110 2.51 4.95 21.02
N HIS A 111 1.93 6.13 20.83
CA HIS A 111 1.44 6.94 21.94
C HIS A 111 0.36 6.21 22.75
N ARG A 112 -0.58 5.54 22.08
CA ARG A 112 -1.59 4.71 22.74
C ARG A 112 -1.01 3.51 23.48
N GLN A 113 0.02 2.88 22.92
CA GLN A 113 0.75 1.80 23.58
C GLN A 113 1.45 2.30 24.86
N LEU A 114 2.01 3.51 24.85
CA LEU A 114 2.63 4.12 26.02
C LEU A 114 1.63 4.31 27.17
N LEU A 115 0.39 4.73 26.86
CA LEU A 115 -0.68 4.85 27.85
C LEU A 115 -1.05 3.49 28.47
N LEU A 116 -1.09 2.42 27.67
CA LEU A 116 -1.29 1.05 28.18
C LEU A 116 -0.16 0.62 29.11
N LYS A 117 1.10 0.82 28.70
CA LYS A 117 2.28 0.51 29.52
C LYS A 117 2.26 1.27 30.85
N TYR A 118 1.83 2.53 30.84
CA TYR A 118 1.68 3.31 32.05
C TYR A 118 0.60 2.74 32.99
N ALA A 119 -0.58 2.40 32.46
CA ALA A 119 -1.66 1.81 33.24
C ALA A 119 -1.27 0.43 33.81
N LEU A 120 -0.60 -0.42 33.01
CA LEU A 120 -0.05 -1.70 33.45
C LEU A 120 0.98 -1.53 34.57
N HIS A 121 1.88 -0.55 34.43
CA HIS A 121 2.86 -0.22 35.47
C HIS A 121 2.19 0.15 36.79
N LEU A 122 1.12 0.96 36.75
CA LEU A 122 0.34 1.31 37.95
C LEU A 122 -0.35 0.09 38.56
N ILE A 123 -0.85 -0.85 37.76
CA ILE A 123 -1.50 -2.07 38.27
C ILE A 123 -0.49 -2.99 38.96
N ASN A 124 0.68 -3.19 38.35
CA ASN A 124 1.68 -4.15 38.84
C ASN A 124 2.50 -3.63 40.04
N ASN A 125 2.64 -2.31 40.21
CA ASN A 125 3.59 -1.73 41.17
C ASN A 125 2.92 -0.89 42.27
N SER A 126 1.60 -0.91 42.39
CA SER A 126 0.88 -0.07 43.35
C SER A 126 -0.23 -0.80 44.07
N GLU A 127 -0.13 -0.82 45.40
CA GLU A 127 -1.22 -1.23 46.31
C GLU A 127 -2.19 -0.07 46.62
N ASP A 128 -1.86 1.16 46.20
CA ASP A 128 -2.68 2.36 46.41
C ASP A 128 -3.95 2.31 45.55
N ALA A 129 -5.10 2.28 46.23
CA ALA A 129 -6.43 2.26 45.63
C ALA A 129 -6.69 3.45 44.67
N GLU A 130 -6.12 4.63 44.93
CA GLU A 130 -6.28 5.79 44.06
C GLU A 130 -5.50 5.64 42.75
N LYS A 131 -4.31 5.03 42.79
CA LYS A 131 -3.53 4.70 41.59
C LYS A 131 -4.20 3.61 40.77
N LEU A 132 -4.77 2.58 41.41
CA LEU A 132 -5.56 1.55 40.74
C LEU A 132 -6.82 2.12 40.09
N ARG A 133 -7.49 3.06 40.76
CA ARG A 133 -8.63 3.80 40.19
C ARG A 133 -8.22 4.61 38.95
N ARG A 134 -7.08 5.28 38.99
CA ARG A 134 -6.52 6.03 37.83
C ARG A 134 -6.13 5.10 36.68
N ALA A 135 -5.49 3.97 36.97
CA ALA A 135 -5.17 2.97 35.96
C ALA A 135 -6.44 2.48 35.25
N ARG A 136 -7.48 2.13 36.02
CA ARG A 136 -8.80 1.73 35.49
C ARG A 136 -9.42 2.81 34.60
N ALA A 137 -9.38 4.07 35.03
CA ALA A 137 -9.87 5.19 34.23
C ALA A 137 -9.11 5.32 32.91
N SER A 138 -7.77 5.22 32.94
CA SER A 138 -6.92 5.27 31.75
C SER A 138 -7.19 4.12 30.77
N LEU A 139 -7.41 2.89 31.27
CA LEU A 139 -7.78 1.74 30.45
C LEU A 139 -9.15 1.93 29.78
N ARG A 140 -10.15 2.46 30.52
CA ARG A 140 -11.47 2.80 29.96
C ARG A 140 -11.39 3.92 28.94
N ASP A 141 -10.56 4.93 29.19
CA ASP A 141 -10.32 6.02 28.23
C ASP A 141 -9.67 5.49 26.95
N TRP A 142 -8.75 4.52 27.07
CA TRP A 142 -8.19 3.84 25.91
C TRP A 142 -9.26 3.07 25.12
N ASP A 143 -10.13 2.30 25.78
CA ASP A 143 -11.20 1.53 25.14
C ASP A 143 -12.19 2.45 24.41
N ASN A 144 -12.60 3.53 25.07
CA ASN A 144 -13.50 4.55 24.51
C ASN A 144 -12.87 5.31 23.33
N ASN A 145 -11.57 5.61 23.41
CA ASN A 145 -10.83 6.32 22.36
C ASN A 145 -10.15 5.37 21.36
N SER A 146 -10.45 4.07 21.41
CA SER A 146 -9.74 3.04 20.64
C SER A 146 -9.89 3.20 19.13
N ARG A 147 -10.93 3.89 18.70
CA ARG A 147 -11.20 4.21 17.28
C ARG A 147 -10.90 5.66 16.91
N GLY A 148 -10.53 6.50 17.88
CA GLY A 148 -10.28 7.93 17.71
C GLY A 148 -11.51 8.71 17.18
N SER A 149 -11.45 10.05 17.26
CA SER A 149 -12.29 10.88 16.41
C SER A 149 -11.83 10.70 14.96
N ARG A 150 -12.74 10.37 14.03
CA ARG A 150 -12.46 10.17 12.58
C ARG A 150 -12.07 11.47 11.85
N SER A 151 -11.31 12.37 12.49
CA SER A 151 -11.03 13.73 12.03
C SER A 151 -9.72 13.85 11.24
N ASP A 152 -9.78 14.73 10.22
CA ASP A 152 -8.80 15.29 9.26
C ASP A 152 -7.58 14.49 8.77
N SER A 153 -6.87 13.73 9.61
CA SER A 153 -5.69 12.98 9.18
C SER A 153 -6.05 11.76 8.31
N THR A 154 -7.22 11.15 8.56
CA THR A 154 -7.82 10.12 7.67
C THR A 154 -8.09 10.67 6.28
N LYS A 155 -8.56 11.93 6.21
CA LYS A 155 -8.85 12.60 4.94
C LYS A 155 -7.57 12.69 4.13
N ASN A 156 -6.45 13.13 4.71
CA ASN A 156 -5.20 13.25 3.96
C ASN A 156 -4.75 11.91 3.35
N LEU A 157 -4.81 10.82 4.13
CA LEU A 157 -4.42 9.48 3.67
C LEU A 157 -5.35 8.94 2.56
N GLU A 158 -6.65 9.11 2.75
CA GLU A 158 -7.67 8.70 1.77
C GLU A 158 -7.61 9.55 0.49
N HIS A 159 -7.43 10.87 0.62
CA HIS A 159 -7.33 11.78 -0.51
C HIS A 159 -6.06 11.50 -1.31
N SER A 160 -4.89 11.35 -0.68
CA SER A 160 -3.64 11.01 -1.39
C SER A 160 -3.74 9.67 -2.12
N ALA A 161 -4.37 8.66 -1.51
CA ALA A 161 -4.58 7.36 -2.14
C ALA A 161 -5.61 7.42 -3.28
N MET A 162 -6.69 8.20 -3.13
CA MET A 162 -7.68 8.42 -4.20
C MET A 162 -7.13 9.25 -5.35
N ASP A 163 -6.28 10.22 -5.08
CA ASP A 163 -5.60 11.03 -6.09
C ASP A 163 -4.60 10.20 -6.89
N LEU A 164 -3.86 9.30 -6.24
CA LEU A 164 -3.02 8.30 -6.91
C LEU A 164 -3.88 7.36 -7.78
N ALA A 165 -4.95 6.80 -7.23
CA ALA A 165 -5.85 5.92 -7.95
C ALA A 165 -6.51 6.61 -9.17
N SER A 166 -6.81 7.90 -9.05
CA SER A 166 -7.40 8.70 -10.12
C SER A 166 -6.40 8.98 -11.25
N MET A 167 -5.14 9.29 -10.92
CA MET A 167 -4.09 9.41 -11.95
C MET A 167 -3.90 8.11 -12.73
N LEU A 168 -3.98 6.96 -12.06
CA LEU A 168 -3.85 5.66 -12.72
C LEU A 168 -5.01 5.36 -13.69
N LYS A 169 -6.17 6.02 -13.57
CA LYS A 169 -7.27 5.86 -14.54
C LYS A 169 -7.02 6.59 -15.85
N GLU A 170 -6.16 7.62 -15.86
CA GLU A 170 -5.83 8.37 -17.06
C GLU A 170 -4.75 7.64 -17.87
N VAL A 171 -5.20 6.71 -18.73
CA VAL A 171 -4.30 6.02 -19.68
C VAL A 171 -3.75 7.06 -20.66
N PRO A 172 -2.42 7.21 -20.78
CA PRO A 172 -1.85 8.16 -21.72
C PRO A 172 -2.14 7.74 -23.16
N ARG A 173 -3.03 8.48 -23.83
CA ARG A 173 -3.46 8.21 -25.21
C ARG A 173 -2.55 8.94 -26.20
N GLY A 174 -1.89 8.20 -27.09
CA GLY A 174 -1.04 8.77 -28.14
C GLY A 174 -0.18 7.71 -28.85
N LYS A 175 0.49 8.11 -29.94
CA LYS A 175 1.54 7.29 -30.56
C LYS A 175 2.79 7.33 -29.66
N ILE A 176 2.90 6.38 -28.75
CA ILE A 176 4.02 6.27 -27.80
C ILE A 176 5.14 5.40 -28.38
N SER A 177 6.39 5.77 -28.12
CA SER A 177 7.54 4.95 -28.50
C SER A 177 7.57 3.65 -27.69
N PRO A 178 8.27 2.59 -28.16
CA PRO A 178 8.44 1.36 -27.38
C PRO A 178 9.03 1.61 -25.98
N ASP A 179 10.04 2.49 -25.88
CA ASP A 179 10.71 2.86 -24.63
C ASP A 179 9.74 3.59 -23.68
N GLU A 180 8.94 4.51 -24.21
CA GLU A 180 7.97 5.27 -23.42
C GLU A 180 6.82 4.39 -22.93
N ARG A 181 6.45 3.37 -23.70
CA ARG A 181 5.48 2.36 -23.28
C ARG A 181 6.00 1.53 -22.10
N ILE A 182 7.28 1.15 -22.10
CA ILE A 182 7.89 0.41 -20.98
C ILE A 182 7.86 1.27 -19.72
N VAL A 183 8.30 2.52 -19.82
CA VAL A 183 8.29 3.45 -18.68
C VAL A 183 6.90 3.66 -18.10
N ARG A 184 5.92 3.99 -18.95
CA ARG A 184 4.54 4.19 -18.47
C ARG A 184 3.94 2.93 -17.86
N ARG A 185 4.26 1.77 -18.42
CA ARG A 185 3.86 0.46 -17.86
C ARG A 185 4.47 0.27 -16.47
N THR A 186 5.76 0.56 -16.29
CA THR A 186 6.45 0.46 -15.00
C THR A 186 5.88 1.42 -13.96
N ILE A 187 5.71 2.69 -14.32
CA ILE A 187 5.10 3.73 -13.45
C ILE A 187 3.71 3.26 -13.01
N TYR A 188 2.89 2.80 -13.95
CA TYR A 188 1.57 2.27 -13.67
C TYR A 188 1.59 1.05 -12.72
N SER A 189 2.50 0.09 -12.94
CA SER A 189 2.66 -1.07 -12.05
C SER A 189 3.03 -0.65 -10.63
N VAL A 190 3.97 0.29 -10.49
CA VAL A 190 4.38 0.84 -9.19
C VAL A 190 3.19 1.49 -8.50
N GLY A 191 2.48 2.38 -9.19
CA GLY A 191 1.29 3.04 -8.63
C GLY A 191 0.19 2.05 -8.20
N LEU A 192 -0.05 0.99 -8.97
CA LEU A 192 -1.00 -0.07 -8.59
C LEU A 192 -0.58 -0.75 -7.27
N VAL A 193 0.70 -1.13 -7.15
CA VAL A 193 1.23 -1.75 -5.92
C VAL A 193 1.20 -0.77 -4.74
N THR A 194 1.55 0.50 -4.96
CA THR A 194 1.45 1.54 -3.94
C THR A 194 0.03 1.66 -3.40
N VAL A 195 -0.97 1.80 -4.27
CA VAL A 195 -2.37 1.97 -3.83
C VAL A 195 -2.86 0.73 -3.07
N LEU A 196 -2.49 -0.47 -3.50
CA LEU A 196 -2.82 -1.71 -2.80
C LEU A 196 -2.22 -1.74 -1.39
N VAL A 197 -0.90 -1.57 -1.28
CA VAL A 197 -0.17 -1.71 -0.01
C VAL A 197 -0.56 -0.60 0.96
N ALA A 198 -0.53 0.64 0.51
CA ALA A 198 -0.84 1.76 1.38
C ALA A 198 -2.33 1.82 1.72
N GLY A 199 -3.21 1.40 0.81
CA GLY A 199 -4.64 1.23 1.11
C GLY A 199 -4.88 0.18 2.19
N ALA A 200 -4.17 -0.96 2.13
CA ALA A 200 -4.23 -2.00 3.16
C ALA A 200 -3.71 -1.50 4.52
N VAL A 201 -2.56 -0.85 4.55
CA VAL A 201 -1.99 -0.25 5.78
C VAL A 201 -2.94 0.80 6.36
N ALA A 202 -3.42 1.72 5.53
CA ALA A 202 -4.36 2.78 5.95
C ALA A 202 -5.63 2.20 6.59
N ALA A 203 -6.23 1.22 5.92
CA ALA A 203 -7.45 0.58 6.40
C ALA A 203 -7.21 -0.22 7.68
N ALA A 204 -6.07 -0.92 7.79
CA ALA A 204 -5.72 -1.69 8.98
C ALA A 204 -5.48 -0.81 10.22
N LEU A 205 -4.80 0.34 10.07
CA LEU A 205 -4.46 1.21 11.21
C LEU A 205 -5.63 2.10 11.66
N ARG A 206 -6.59 2.40 10.78
CA ARG A 206 -7.70 3.35 11.04
C ARG A 206 -9.11 2.77 10.95
N GLY A 207 -9.28 1.54 10.49
CA GLY A 207 -10.61 1.00 10.19
C GLY A 207 -11.34 1.79 9.10
N SER A 208 -10.60 2.37 8.15
CA SER A 208 -11.19 3.09 7.01
C SER A 208 -11.51 2.17 5.83
N THR A 209 -12.38 2.63 4.94
CA THR A 209 -12.68 1.96 3.67
C THR A 209 -11.50 2.10 2.72
N VAL A 210 -11.03 0.96 2.21
CA VAL A 210 -9.89 0.82 1.30
C VAL A 210 -10.13 1.54 -0.02
N PRO A 211 -9.29 2.52 -0.41
CA PRO A 211 -9.29 3.07 -1.76
C PRO A 211 -8.95 2.01 -2.84
N GLY A 212 -8.24 0.94 -2.47
CA GLY A 212 -7.88 -0.19 -3.33
C GLY A 212 -9.06 -0.95 -3.95
N ALA A 213 -10.28 -0.87 -3.38
CA ALA A 213 -11.48 -1.42 -4.03
C ALA A 213 -11.78 -0.75 -5.39
N ALA A 214 -11.22 0.44 -5.66
CA ALA A 214 -11.42 1.18 -6.90
C ALA A 214 -10.41 0.83 -8.01
N VAL A 215 -9.43 -0.05 -7.73
CA VAL A 215 -8.28 -0.25 -8.62
C VAL A 215 -8.13 -1.72 -9.01
N ARG A 216 -8.01 -1.98 -10.32
CA ARG A 216 -7.86 -3.31 -10.90
C ARG A 216 -6.69 -3.34 -11.86
N ALA A 217 -5.86 -4.37 -11.76
CA ALA A 217 -4.79 -4.59 -12.73
C ALA A 217 -5.39 -5.05 -14.09
N PRO A 218 -5.02 -4.42 -15.22
CA PRO A 218 -5.42 -4.86 -16.55
C PRO A 218 -4.91 -6.26 -16.86
N SER A 219 -5.68 -7.07 -17.60
CA SER A 219 -5.30 -8.45 -17.98
C SER A 219 -4.07 -8.56 -18.89
N GLU A 220 -3.47 -7.42 -19.27
CA GLU A 220 -2.24 -7.35 -20.05
C GLU A 220 -0.98 -7.57 -19.20
N PHE A 221 -1.10 -7.56 -17.88
CA PHE A 221 -0.01 -7.81 -16.93
C PHE A 221 0.01 -9.28 -16.52
N LEU A 222 1.21 -9.88 -16.46
CA LEU A 222 1.37 -11.29 -16.05
C LEU A 222 0.89 -11.53 -14.61
N TRP A 223 1.02 -10.51 -13.76
CA TRP A 223 0.64 -10.55 -12.35
C TRP A 223 -0.80 -10.07 -12.08
N ALA A 224 -1.58 -9.75 -13.12
CA ALA A 224 -2.90 -9.15 -12.96
C ALA A 224 -3.86 -10.01 -12.13
N ASP A 225 -3.88 -11.31 -12.37
CA ASP A 225 -4.77 -12.24 -11.67
C ASP A 225 -4.39 -12.37 -10.18
N SER A 226 -3.09 -12.53 -9.87
CA SER A 226 -2.60 -12.57 -8.48
C SER A 226 -2.88 -11.27 -7.75
N PHE A 227 -2.65 -10.10 -8.39
CA PHE A 227 -2.96 -8.80 -7.79
C PHE A 227 -4.45 -8.63 -7.54
N ASN A 228 -5.30 -8.93 -8.51
CA ASN A 228 -6.75 -8.75 -8.37
C ASN A 228 -7.34 -9.71 -7.33
N THR A 229 -6.80 -10.91 -7.23
CA THR A 229 -7.16 -11.90 -6.19
C THR A 229 -6.76 -11.38 -4.82
N LEU A 230 -5.51 -10.93 -4.66
CA LEU A 230 -5.02 -10.37 -3.41
C LEU A 230 -5.83 -9.13 -2.97
N ASN A 231 -6.09 -8.21 -3.89
CA ASN A 231 -6.90 -7.01 -3.62
C ASN A 231 -8.31 -7.36 -3.14
N SER A 232 -8.91 -8.40 -3.75
CA SER A 232 -10.23 -8.90 -3.34
C SER A 232 -10.19 -9.56 -1.95
N ALA A 233 -9.15 -10.34 -1.66
CA ALA A 233 -8.96 -10.98 -0.36
C ALA A 233 -8.74 -9.95 0.77
N ILE A 234 -7.90 -8.94 0.54
CA ILE A 234 -7.69 -7.82 1.47
C ILE A 234 -9.01 -7.08 1.72
N SER A 235 -9.76 -6.77 0.67
CA SER A 235 -11.06 -6.10 0.78
C SER A 235 -12.08 -6.95 1.55
N ALA A 236 -12.11 -8.26 1.32
CA ALA A 236 -12.95 -9.19 2.04
C ALA A 236 -12.59 -9.25 3.53
N GLU A 237 -11.30 -9.31 3.88
CA GLU A 237 -10.84 -9.34 5.26
C GLU A 237 -11.17 -8.05 6.02
N LEU A 238 -10.96 -6.91 5.38
CA LEU A 238 -11.25 -5.59 5.95
C LEU A 238 -12.76 -5.32 6.10
N THR A 239 -13.59 -5.92 5.23
CA THR A 239 -15.06 -5.85 5.37
C THR A 239 -15.61 -6.87 6.36
N ARG A 240 -14.97 -8.05 6.50
CA ARG A 240 -15.32 -9.09 7.47
C ARG A 240 -15.20 -8.61 8.92
N ALA A 241 -14.26 -7.72 9.21
CA ALA A 241 -14.13 -7.07 10.52
C ALA A 241 -15.40 -6.28 10.93
N GLY A 242 -16.28 -5.94 9.98
CA GLY A 242 -17.48 -5.15 10.23
C GLY A 242 -17.17 -3.76 10.77
N LYS A 243 -18.19 -2.96 11.09
CA LYS A 243 -17.99 -1.59 11.62
C LYS A 243 -17.46 -1.56 13.06
N LYS A 244 -17.41 -2.70 13.75
CA LYS A 244 -17.19 -2.78 15.21
C LYS A 244 -15.94 -3.55 15.64
N LYS A 245 -15.28 -4.34 14.76
CA LYS A 245 -14.01 -5.00 15.12
C LYS A 245 -12.83 -4.28 14.50
N GLN A 246 -11.70 -4.38 15.19
CA GLN A 246 -10.46 -3.82 14.73
C GLN A 246 -9.89 -4.72 13.60
N PRO A 247 -9.67 -4.21 12.37
CA PRO A 247 -9.12 -5.02 11.29
C PRO A 247 -7.71 -5.56 11.54
N LEU A 248 -6.90 -4.86 12.36
CA LEU A 248 -5.56 -5.30 12.69
C LEU A 248 -5.57 -6.26 13.88
N LYS A 249 -5.09 -7.49 13.67
CA LYS A 249 -5.12 -8.58 14.65
C LYS A 249 -4.50 -8.22 16.00
N GLU A 250 -3.32 -7.60 16.03
CA GLU A 250 -2.63 -7.24 17.27
C GLU A 250 -3.42 -6.19 18.08
N LEU A 251 -4.10 -5.25 17.40
CA LEU A 251 -4.93 -4.28 18.09
C LEU A 251 -6.26 -4.89 18.56
N ASP A 252 -6.82 -5.86 17.84
CA ASP A 252 -8.03 -6.61 18.26
C ASP A 252 -7.73 -7.48 19.50
N ASP A 253 -6.56 -8.11 19.55
CA ASP A 253 -6.08 -8.88 20.71
C ASP A 253 -5.90 -7.95 21.93
N VAL A 254 -5.22 -6.81 21.77
CA VAL A 254 -5.09 -5.81 22.85
C VAL A 254 -6.45 -5.31 23.32
N GLU A 255 -7.40 -5.00 22.41
CA GLU A 255 -8.76 -4.57 22.78
C GLU A 255 -9.51 -5.67 23.56
N THR A 256 -9.31 -6.93 23.19
CA THR A 256 -9.92 -8.08 23.87
C THR A 256 -9.36 -8.25 25.29
N ARG A 257 -8.02 -8.30 25.43
CA ARG A 257 -7.36 -8.46 26.73
C ARG A 257 -7.60 -7.27 27.66
N LEU A 258 -7.70 -6.06 27.09
CA LEU A 258 -8.07 -4.86 27.84
C LEU A 258 -9.44 -4.99 28.50
N LYS A 259 -10.44 -5.51 27.76
CA LYS A 259 -11.80 -5.71 28.29
C LYS A 259 -11.83 -6.79 29.37
N GLU A 260 -11.03 -7.83 29.23
CA GLU A 260 -10.86 -8.86 30.26
C GLU A 260 -10.27 -8.26 31.55
N VAL A 261 -9.24 -7.42 31.44
CA VAL A 261 -8.66 -6.71 32.60
C VAL A 261 -9.69 -5.78 33.25
N ILE A 262 -10.41 -4.96 32.46
CA ILE A 262 -11.44 -4.06 33.00
C ILE A 262 -12.55 -4.85 33.73
N GLY A 263 -13.00 -5.97 33.15
CA GLY A 263 -14.01 -6.84 33.77
C GLY A 263 -13.51 -7.50 35.05
N ALA A 264 -12.29 -8.03 35.05
CA ALA A 264 -11.67 -8.61 36.24
C ALA A 264 -11.49 -7.59 37.37
N MET A 265 -11.21 -6.33 37.04
CA MET A 265 -11.14 -5.24 38.01
C MET A 265 -12.50 -4.85 38.59
N ASP A 266 -13.60 -5.00 37.84
CA ASP A 266 -14.95 -4.67 38.30
C ASP A 266 -15.56 -5.77 39.20
N ASP A 267 -15.18 -7.03 38.98
CA ASP A 267 -15.62 -8.18 39.78
C ASP A 267 -14.76 -8.37 41.06
N ALA A 268 -14.87 -7.47 42.03
CA ALA A 268 -14.12 -7.56 43.29
C ALA A 268 -14.63 -8.71 44.20
N GLY A 269 -13.96 -9.87 44.16
CA GLY A 269 -14.14 -11.01 45.07
C GLY A 269 -12.82 -11.75 45.32
N GLY A 270 -12.45 -11.95 46.60
CA GLY A 270 -11.09 -12.23 47.10
C GLY A 270 -10.35 -13.50 46.64
N GLU A 271 -10.93 -14.37 45.81
CA GLU A 271 -10.21 -15.51 45.19
C GLU A 271 -9.56 -15.13 43.83
N LYS A 272 -9.77 -13.90 43.33
CA LYS A 272 -9.43 -13.49 41.95
C LYS A 272 -8.09 -12.76 41.76
N GLU A 273 -7.28 -12.52 42.79
CA GLU A 273 -6.01 -11.79 42.63
C GLU A 273 -5.04 -12.52 41.67
N LYS A 274 -4.97 -13.85 41.75
CA LYS A 274 -4.20 -14.67 40.82
C LYS A 274 -4.78 -14.61 39.39
N SER A 275 -6.11 -14.60 39.27
CA SER A 275 -6.79 -14.46 37.98
C SER A 275 -6.60 -13.07 37.35
N LEU A 276 -6.49 -12.01 38.15
CA LEU A 276 -6.22 -10.65 37.68
C LEU A 276 -4.77 -10.53 37.16
N ASN A 277 -3.81 -11.09 37.91
CA ASN A 277 -2.41 -11.11 37.47
C ASN A 277 -2.25 -11.86 36.14
N ASP A 278 -2.94 -12.98 35.95
CA ASP A 278 -2.89 -13.73 34.70
C ASP A 278 -3.40 -12.90 33.51
N VAL A 279 -4.57 -12.24 33.62
CA VAL A 279 -5.11 -11.40 32.53
C VAL A 279 -4.28 -10.13 32.28
N VAL A 280 -3.67 -9.55 33.33
CA VAL A 280 -2.77 -8.40 33.21
C VAL A 280 -1.49 -8.79 32.47
N ASN A 281 -0.92 -9.95 32.79
CA ASN A 281 0.26 -10.49 32.09
C ASN A 281 -0.05 -10.77 30.60
N GLU A 282 -1.26 -11.25 30.27
CA GLU A 282 -1.68 -11.43 28.88
C GLU A 282 -1.81 -10.09 28.13
N LEU A 283 -2.37 -9.06 28.77
CA LEU A 283 -2.43 -7.70 28.19
C LEU A 283 -1.03 -7.09 28.00
N GLU A 284 -0.10 -7.33 28.93
CA GLU A 284 1.29 -6.89 28.82
C GLU A 284 1.97 -7.53 27.60
N ARG A 285 1.87 -8.85 27.45
CA ARG A 285 2.41 -9.58 26.28
C ARG A 285 1.80 -9.12 24.95
N ALA A 286 0.48 -8.89 24.91
CA ALA A 286 -0.19 -8.36 23.73
C ALA A 286 0.31 -6.94 23.40
N THR A 287 0.51 -6.10 24.43
CA THR A 287 1.03 -4.74 24.29
C THR A 287 2.47 -4.72 23.80
N GLU A 288 3.32 -5.65 24.26
CA GLU A 288 4.69 -5.84 23.75
C GLU A 288 4.69 -6.27 22.28
N THR A 289 3.90 -7.28 21.94
CA THR A 289 3.75 -7.78 20.57
C THR A 289 3.31 -6.68 19.60
N LEU A 290 2.37 -5.83 20.02
CA LEU A 290 1.97 -4.62 19.29
C LEU A 290 3.16 -3.68 19.07
N GLY A 291 3.99 -3.45 20.10
CA GLY A 291 5.17 -2.60 20.01
C GLY A 291 6.19 -3.07 18.99
N ASP A 292 6.58 -4.34 19.09
CA ASP A 292 7.54 -4.96 18.18
C ASP A 292 7.02 -4.98 16.75
N GLY A 293 5.70 -5.17 16.57
CA GLY A 293 5.04 -5.04 15.28
C GLY A 293 5.07 -3.62 14.72
N LEU A 294 4.77 -2.60 15.53
CA LEU A 294 4.81 -1.20 15.13
C LEU A 294 6.22 -0.74 14.76
N GLU A 295 7.24 -1.23 15.48
CA GLU A 295 8.64 -0.95 15.17
C GLU A 295 9.04 -1.52 13.81
N ARG A 296 8.72 -2.80 13.55
CA ARG A 296 8.94 -3.43 12.23
C ARG A 296 8.20 -2.70 11.12
N LEU A 297 6.96 -2.28 11.37
CA LEU A 297 6.18 -1.52 10.41
C LEU A 297 6.81 -0.16 10.11
N SER A 298 7.24 0.57 11.15
CA SER A 298 7.93 1.86 11.03
C SER A 298 9.18 1.75 10.18
N ASN A 299 9.98 0.70 10.40
CA ASN A 299 11.19 0.45 9.61
C ASN A 299 10.85 0.15 8.14
N GLY A 300 9.80 -0.62 7.87
CA GLY A 300 9.31 -0.85 6.50
C GLY A 300 8.85 0.44 5.80
N VAL A 301 8.15 1.34 6.50
CA VAL A 301 7.74 2.64 5.92
C VAL A 301 8.97 3.52 5.62
N ASN A 302 9.94 3.55 6.53
CA ASN A 302 11.18 4.29 6.33
C ASN A 302 11.99 3.75 5.15
N GLU A 303 12.02 2.42 4.95
CA GLU A 303 12.66 1.80 3.79
C GLU A 303 11.99 2.23 2.48
N VAL A 304 10.65 2.22 2.40
CA VAL A 304 9.91 2.73 1.23
C VAL A 304 10.24 4.21 0.99
N PHE A 305 10.16 5.05 2.03
CA PHE A 305 10.45 6.48 1.93
C PHE A 305 11.87 6.74 1.39
N ASN A 306 12.87 6.08 1.96
CA ASN A 306 14.26 6.22 1.55
C ASN A 306 14.51 5.70 0.13
N THR A 307 13.85 4.61 -0.27
CA THR A 307 13.94 4.05 -1.62
C THR A 307 13.38 5.02 -2.65
N VAL A 308 12.21 5.60 -2.36
CA VAL A 308 11.55 6.59 -3.24
C VAL A 308 12.38 7.86 -3.32
N MET A 309 12.90 8.36 -2.19
CA MET A 309 13.76 9.55 -2.15
C MET A 309 15.06 9.36 -2.94
N SER A 310 15.73 8.23 -2.74
CA SER A 310 16.94 7.87 -3.50
C SER A 310 16.63 7.79 -4.99
N SER A 311 15.49 7.19 -5.33
CA SER A 311 15.08 7.05 -6.72
C SER A 311 14.83 8.38 -7.42
N ARG A 312 14.12 9.29 -6.73
CA ARG A 312 13.91 10.67 -7.20
C ARG A 312 15.24 11.41 -7.40
N LYS A 313 16.16 11.28 -6.44
CA LYS A 313 17.47 11.92 -6.50
C LYS A 313 18.27 11.45 -7.73
N GLU A 314 18.35 10.14 -7.94
CA GLU A 314 19.05 9.55 -9.08
C GLU A 314 18.48 10.01 -10.42
N MET A 315 17.15 10.05 -10.56
CA MET A 315 16.50 10.55 -11.77
C MET A 315 16.79 12.03 -12.03
N LEU A 316 16.74 12.88 -10.99
CA LEU A 316 17.06 14.30 -11.09
C LEU A 316 18.53 14.53 -11.47
N ASP A 317 19.45 13.76 -10.90
CA ASP A 317 20.87 13.84 -11.22
C ASP A 317 21.14 13.34 -12.65
N GLY A 318 20.46 12.29 -13.10
CA GLY A 318 20.47 11.80 -14.48
C GLY A 318 20.05 12.86 -15.51
N MET A 319 19.02 13.66 -15.21
CA MET A 319 18.62 14.79 -16.07
C MET A 319 19.70 15.86 -16.21
N ARG A 320 20.34 16.26 -15.10
CA ARG A 320 21.37 17.29 -15.09
C ARG A 320 22.56 16.88 -15.96
N VAL A 321 22.99 15.63 -15.84
CA VAL A 321 24.07 15.07 -16.65
C VAL A 321 23.67 14.97 -18.14
N GLY A 322 22.42 14.58 -18.42
CA GLY A 322 21.88 14.53 -19.78
C GLY A 322 21.86 15.90 -20.47
N GLN A 323 21.42 16.95 -19.77
CA GLN A 323 21.43 18.32 -20.27
C GLN A 323 22.85 18.82 -20.57
N GLN A 324 23.82 18.55 -19.69
CA GLN A 324 25.23 18.91 -19.91
C GLN A 324 25.85 18.20 -21.12
N LYS A 325 25.51 16.92 -21.35
CA LYS A 325 25.95 16.16 -22.54
C LYS A 325 25.34 16.70 -23.83
N GLN A 326 24.08 17.15 -23.81
CA GLN A 326 23.45 17.76 -24.99
C GLN A 326 24.08 19.12 -25.33
N LEU A 327 24.31 19.97 -24.32
CA LEU A 327 24.98 21.27 -24.48
C LEU A 327 26.39 21.13 -25.06
N THR A 328 27.18 20.17 -24.57
CA THR A 328 28.53 19.91 -25.07
C THR A 328 28.53 19.34 -26.50
N THR A 329 27.54 18.53 -26.86
CA THR A 329 27.41 17.96 -28.22
C THR A 329 26.97 19.02 -29.24
N GLN A 330 26.06 19.93 -28.88
CA GLN A 330 25.68 21.06 -29.74
C GLN A 330 26.85 22.04 -29.96
N LYS A 331 27.64 22.32 -28.92
CA LYS A 331 28.84 23.17 -29.01
C LYS A 331 29.93 22.60 -29.92
N LYS A 332 30.04 21.26 -30.02
CA LYS A 332 30.93 20.58 -30.98
C LYS A 332 30.41 20.64 -32.42
N LYS A 333 29.09 20.51 -32.65
CA LYS A 333 28.49 20.61 -33.99
C LYS A 333 28.52 22.03 -34.57
N GLY A 334 28.45 23.07 -33.74
CA GLY A 334 28.53 24.47 -34.18
C GLY A 334 29.93 24.98 -34.55
N ARG A 335 31.00 24.18 -34.37
CA ARG A 335 32.39 24.56 -34.71
C ARG A 335 32.92 23.95 -36.00
N GLY A 336 32.13 23.13 -36.71
CA GLY A 336 32.56 22.45 -37.93
C GLY A 336 31.83 22.96 -39.16
N SER A 337 32.35 24.04 -39.76
CA SER A 337 32.39 24.34 -41.21
C SER A 337 32.82 25.80 -41.40
N PRO A 338 34.03 26.09 -41.91
CA PRO A 338 34.30 27.39 -42.51
C PRO A 338 33.56 27.47 -43.86
N PRO A 339 33.03 28.64 -44.24
CA PRO A 339 32.50 28.84 -45.59
C PRO A 339 33.66 28.75 -46.58
N ASN A 340 33.50 27.89 -47.60
CA ASN A 340 34.39 27.82 -48.76
C ASN A 340 34.29 29.07 -49.62
#